data_AF-A0A8S3XMV3-F1
#
_entry.id   AF-A0A8S3XMV3-F1
#
_cell.length_a   1.000
_cell.length_b   1.000
_cell.length_c   1.000
_cell.angle_alpha   90.00
_cell.angle_beta   90.00
_cell.angle_gamma   90.00
#
_symmetry.space_group_name_H-M   'P 1'
#
loop_
_entity.id
_entity.type
_entity.pdbx_description
1 polymer ?
#
loop_
_entity_poly.entity_id
_entity_poly.type
_entity_poly.pdbx_seq_one_letter_code
_entity_poly.pdbx_strand_id
1 'polypeptide(L)'
;MTENSDGQCVICNKIISNTSSSLVPAKLKRHLDTNHPELKDKSVSFFERHKEVRRTGAAAIQKFVKTDNENATEASFLLSYKIARAGKPHTIAEDLIKPCMTEIVTCVLGEEAAKKVSAVQCSNNVISDRIHKISDHIQN
;
A
#
# COMPACT_ATOMS: atom_id res chain seq x y z
N MET A 1 -16.35 13.96 20.07
CA MET A 1 -15.62 12.71 19.83
C MET A 1 -16.66 11.62 19.58
N THR A 2 -17.14 11.47 18.34
CA THR A 2 -18.12 10.44 17.99
C THR A 2 -17.37 9.16 17.66
N GLU A 3 -17.53 8.15 18.51
CA GLU A 3 -16.98 6.80 18.32
C GLU A 3 -17.47 6.22 16.99
N ASN A 4 -16.58 6.17 16.00
CA ASN A 4 -16.87 5.63 14.69
C ASN A 4 -17.02 4.11 14.79
N SER A 5 -18.23 3.66 15.11
CA SER A 5 -18.60 2.25 15.35
C SER A 5 -18.98 1.55 14.05
N ASP A 6 -18.20 1.74 12.99
CA ASP A 6 -18.51 1.20 11.68
C ASP A 6 -18.12 -0.30 11.61
N GLY A 7 -19.08 -1.13 11.19
CA GLY A 7 -18.86 -2.56 10.95
C GLY A 7 -18.33 -2.82 9.54
N GLN A 8 -17.33 -3.69 9.40
CA GLN A 8 -16.77 -4.04 8.09
C GLN A 8 -16.95 -5.53 7.77
N CYS A 9 -17.37 -5.83 6.55
CA CYS A 9 -17.41 -7.20 6.03
C CYS A 9 -15.99 -7.71 5.76
N VAL A 10 -15.65 -8.90 6.26
CA VAL A 10 -14.31 -9.51 6.07
C VAL A 10 -14.16 -10.23 4.72
N ILE A 11 -15.24 -10.39 3.96
CA ILE A 11 -15.26 -11.06 2.65
C ILE A 11 -15.11 -10.04 1.52
N CYS A 12 -15.94 -9.00 1.49
CA CYS A 12 -15.96 -8.00 0.41
C CYS A 12 -15.49 -6.60 0.84
N ASN A 13 -15.03 -6.42 2.07
CA ASN A 13 -14.51 -5.16 2.62
C ASN A 13 -15.50 -3.98 2.69
N LYS A 14 -16.79 -4.20 2.39
CA LYS A 14 -17.82 -3.18 2.50
C LYS A 14 -17.92 -2.66 3.93
N ILE A 15 -17.80 -1.33 4.08
CA ILE A 15 -18.05 -0.62 5.33
C ILE A 15 -19.55 -0.39 5.45
N ILE A 16 -20.11 -0.71 6.60
CA ILE A 16 -21.50 -0.46 6.94
C ILE A 16 -21.54 0.76 7.86
N SER A 17 -21.45 1.95 7.25
CA SER A 17 -21.41 3.24 7.96
C SER A 17 -22.75 3.64 8.57
N ASN A 18 -22.71 4.66 9.46
CA ASN A 18 -23.89 5.26 10.11
C ASN A 18 -24.71 4.24 10.92
N THR A 19 -24.01 3.38 11.65
CA THR A 19 -24.63 2.35 12.45
C THR A 19 -24.23 2.57 13.90
N SER A 20 -25.20 2.68 14.82
CA SER A 20 -24.90 2.60 16.24
C SER A 20 -24.17 1.27 16.53
N SER A 21 -23.21 1.26 17.44
CA SER A 21 -22.43 0.07 17.81
C SER A 21 -23.30 -1.17 18.08
N SER A 22 -24.50 -0.96 18.63
CA SER A 22 -25.51 -1.99 18.90
C SER A 22 -26.14 -2.65 17.65
N LEU A 23 -26.20 -1.94 16.52
CA LEU A 23 -26.86 -2.42 15.29
C LEU A 23 -25.89 -3.05 14.29
N VAL A 24 -24.59 -2.92 14.52
CA VAL A 24 -23.53 -3.47 13.66
C VAL A 24 -23.70 -4.99 13.44
N PRO A 25 -23.94 -5.83 14.48
CA PRO A 25 -24.08 -7.27 14.27
C PRO A 25 -25.27 -7.63 13.38
N ALA A 26 -26.42 -6.99 13.60
CA ALA A 26 -27.63 -7.24 12.82
C ALA A 26 -27.45 -6.84 11.36
N LYS A 27 -26.82 -5.69 11.09
CA LYS A 27 -26.56 -5.23 9.72
C LYS A 27 -25.51 -6.09 9.01
N LEU A 28 -24.45 -6.53 9.69
CA LEU A 28 -23.47 -7.45 9.13
C LEU A 28 -24.08 -8.80 8.80
N LYS A 29 -24.95 -9.34 9.68
CA LYS A 29 -25.69 -10.57 9.40
C LYS A 29 -26.59 -10.42 8.17
N ARG A 30 -27.40 -9.37 8.11
CA ARG A 30 -28.23 -9.09 6.93
C ARG A 30 -27.40 -8.95 5.66
N HIS A 31 -26.25 -8.29 5.74
CA HIS A 31 -25.34 -8.14 4.62
C HIS A 31 -24.79 -9.50 4.15
N LEU A 32 -24.37 -10.36 5.08
CA LEU A 32 -23.93 -11.73 4.79
C LEU A 32 -25.05 -12.52 4.08
N ASP A 33 -26.24 -12.54 4.66
CA ASP A 33 -27.38 -13.31 4.13
C ASP A 33 -27.79 -12.89 2.71
N THR A 34 -27.62 -11.60 2.36
CA THR A 34 -28.07 -11.03 1.08
C THR A 34 -26.97 -10.95 0.02
N ASN A 35 -25.72 -10.71 0.40
CA ASN A 35 -24.61 -10.48 -0.54
C ASN A 35 -23.66 -11.68 -0.63
N HIS A 36 -23.71 -12.58 0.36
CA HIS A 36 -22.89 -13.79 0.45
C HIS A 36 -23.72 -14.99 0.91
N PRO A 37 -24.87 -15.30 0.26
CA PRO A 37 -25.77 -16.36 0.69
C PRO A 37 -25.08 -17.73 0.78
N GLU A 38 -24.07 -17.98 -0.05
CA GLU A 38 -23.25 -19.19 -0.06
C GLU A 38 -22.37 -19.34 1.20
N LEU A 39 -22.19 -18.27 1.97
CA LEU A 39 -21.35 -18.24 3.17
C LEU A 39 -22.16 -18.14 4.47
N LYS A 40 -23.51 -18.11 4.42
CA LYS A 40 -24.35 -17.87 5.61
C LYS A 40 -24.17 -18.91 6.71
N ASP A 41 -23.94 -20.16 6.33
CA ASP A 41 -23.84 -21.31 7.25
C ASP A 41 -22.38 -21.66 7.60
N LYS A 42 -21.41 -20.81 7.19
CA LYS A 42 -20.00 -21.02 7.54
C LYS A 42 -19.76 -20.73 9.02
N SER A 43 -18.81 -21.46 9.61
CA SER A 43 -18.44 -21.32 11.01
C SER A 43 -17.81 -19.95 11.31
N VAL A 44 -17.89 -19.53 12.58
CA VAL A 44 -17.18 -18.32 13.06
C VAL A 44 -15.68 -18.40 12.73
N SER A 45 -15.07 -19.57 12.89
CA SER A 45 -13.65 -19.81 12.59
C SER A 45 -13.27 -19.54 11.13
N PHE A 46 -14.20 -19.71 10.18
CA PHE A 46 -13.98 -19.36 8.77
C PHE A 46 -13.77 -17.84 8.60
N PHE A 47 -14.61 -17.04 9.27
CA PHE A 47 -14.56 -15.58 9.21
C PHE A 47 -13.37 -15.02 10.00
N GLU A 48 -13.03 -15.62 11.15
CA GLU A 48 -11.84 -15.26 11.92
C GLU A 48 -10.57 -15.47 11.11
N ARG A 49 -10.45 -16.60 10.40
CA ARG A 49 -9.31 -16.85 9.52
C ARG A 49 -9.21 -15.83 8.39
N HIS A 50 -10.31 -15.45 7.75
CA HIS A 50 -10.32 -14.40 6.72
C HIS A 50 -9.88 -13.04 7.28
N LYS A 51 -10.34 -12.70 8.49
CA LYS A 51 -9.93 -11.48 9.19
C LYS A 51 -8.43 -11.49 9.48
N GLU A 52 -7.88 -12.63 9.89
CA GLU A 52 -6.46 -12.78 10.22
C GLU A 52 -5.55 -12.72 8.99
N VAL A 53 -5.91 -13.41 7.90
CA VAL A 53 -5.22 -13.29 6.60
C VAL A 53 -5.19 -11.84 6.13
N ARG A 54 -6.28 -11.10 6.33
CA ARG A 54 -6.34 -9.68 5.99
C ARG A 54 -5.48 -8.83 6.92
N ARG A 55 -5.51 -9.07 8.23
CA ARG A 55 -4.68 -8.35 9.21
C ARG A 55 -3.21 -8.55 8.95
N THR A 56 -2.79 -9.78 8.70
CA THR A 56 -1.41 -10.12 8.37
C THR A 56 -0.99 -9.52 7.03
N GLY A 57 -1.83 -9.55 6.00
CA GLY A 57 -1.59 -8.88 4.73
C GLY A 57 -1.49 -7.35 4.88
N ALA A 58 -2.39 -6.73 5.62
CA ALA A 58 -2.36 -5.30 5.91
C ALA A 58 -1.14 -4.90 6.76
N ALA A 59 -0.75 -5.73 7.73
CA ALA A 59 0.45 -5.53 8.53
C ALA A 59 1.73 -5.72 7.70
N ALA A 60 1.75 -6.64 6.73
CA ALA A 60 2.86 -6.80 5.80
C ALA A 60 2.98 -5.58 4.86
N ILE A 61 1.86 -5.08 4.32
CA ILE A 61 1.84 -3.85 3.52
C ILE A 61 2.25 -2.64 4.38
N GLN A 62 1.72 -2.51 5.60
CA GLN A 62 2.13 -1.45 6.52
C GLN A 62 3.59 -1.58 6.92
N LYS A 63 4.14 -2.78 7.10
CA LYS A 63 5.57 -2.97 7.39
C LYS A 63 6.42 -2.60 6.19
N PHE A 64 5.97 -2.89 4.97
CA PHE A 64 6.63 -2.46 3.73
C PHE A 64 6.59 -0.94 3.54
N VAL A 65 5.51 -0.28 3.97
CA VAL A 65 5.35 1.18 3.93
C VAL A 65 6.03 1.88 5.11
N LYS A 66 6.08 1.24 6.29
CA LYS A 66 6.67 1.77 7.54
C LYS A 66 8.11 1.33 7.77
N THR A 67 8.75 0.62 6.85
CA THR A 67 10.22 0.46 6.92
C THR A 67 10.85 1.84 6.74
N ASP A 68 11.30 2.38 7.88
CA ASP A 68 12.11 3.58 8.15
C ASP A 68 12.88 4.16 6.96
N ASN A 69 12.19 4.85 6.04
CA ASN A 69 12.89 5.57 5.01
C ASN A 69 12.04 6.67 4.40
N GLU A 70 11.64 7.64 5.22
CA GLU A 70 11.23 8.96 4.71
C GLU A 70 12.23 9.43 3.65
N ASN A 71 13.54 9.25 3.91
CA ASN A 71 14.60 9.54 2.96
C ASN A 71 14.52 8.74 1.65
N ALA A 72 14.18 7.44 1.64
CA ALA A 72 14.03 6.71 0.38
C ALA A 72 12.70 6.98 -0.32
N THR A 73 11.66 7.30 0.43
CA THR A 73 10.41 7.80 -0.15
C THR A 73 10.70 9.13 -0.83
N GLU A 74 11.33 10.07 -0.15
CA GLU A 74 11.78 11.35 -0.72
C GLU A 74 12.71 11.14 -1.93
N ALA A 75 13.72 10.27 -1.82
CA ALA A 75 14.65 9.97 -2.91
C ALA A 75 13.93 9.44 -4.16
N SER A 76 12.93 8.57 -4.01
CA SER A 76 12.18 8.07 -5.16
C SER A 76 11.22 9.13 -5.74
N PHE A 77 10.68 10.05 -4.94
CA PHE A 77 9.95 11.22 -5.48
C PHE A 77 10.89 12.16 -6.24
N LEU A 78 12.08 12.43 -5.71
CA LEU A 78 13.11 13.22 -6.36
C LEU A 78 13.53 12.59 -7.69
N LEU A 79 13.76 11.28 -7.72
CA LEU A 79 14.07 10.53 -8.94
C LEU A 79 12.92 10.65 -9.96
N SER A 80 11.68 10.42 -9.53
CA SER A 80 10.48 10.52 -10.36
C SER A 80 10.35 11.90 -11.01
N TYR A 81 10.53 12.96 -10.22
CA TYR A 81 10.52 14.34 -10.70
C TYR A 81 11.62 14.59 -11.74
N LYS A 82 12.85 14.12 -11.51
CA LYS A 82 13.97 14.29 -12.45
C LYS A 82 13.70 13.58 -13.78
N ILE A 83 13.15 12.37 -13.75
CA ILE A 83 12.77 11.60 -14.94
C ILE A 83 11.69 12.34 -15.73
N ALA A 84 10.60 12.74 -15.07
CA ALA A 84 9.50 13.47 -15.71
C ALA A 84 9.99 14.80 -16.31
N ARG A 85 10.77 15.58 -15.55
CA ARG A 85 11.32 16.86 -16.01
C ARG A 85 12.27 16.69 -17.21
N ALA A 86 13.00 15.58 -17.28
CA ALA A 86 13.87 15.26 -18.41
C ALA A 86 13.11 14.67 -19.62
N GLY A 87 11.79 14.47 -19.52
CA GLY A 87 10.97 13.85 -20.56
C GLY A 87 11.37 12.40 -20.86
N LYS A 88 11.90 11.68 -19.87
CA LYS A 88 12.34 10.30 -20.02
C LYS A 88 11.23 9.32 -19.64
N PRO A 89 11.20 8.11 -20.23
CA PRO A 89 10.24 7.09 -19.84
C PRO A 89 10.49 6.69 -18.38
N HIS A 90 9.41 6.47 -17.63
CA HIS A 90 9.51 6.05 -16.22
C HIS A 90 10.23 4.70 -16.06
N THR A 91 10.28 3.88 -17.12
CA THR A 91 10.96 2.58 -17.15
C THR A 91 12.47 2.65 -16.92
N ILE A 92 13.10 3.80 -17.25
CA ILE A 92 14.55 3.99 -17.07
C ILE A 92 14.99 3.86 -15.61
N ALA A 93 14.07 4.10 -14.66
CA ALA A 93 14.34 4.00 -13.24
C ALA A 93 14.71 2.57 -12.82
N GLU A 94 13.91 1.59 -13.23
CA GLU A 94 14.11 0.18 -12.90
C GLU A 94 15.18 -0.45 -13.78
N ASP A 95 15.15 -0.15 -15.09
CA ASP A 95 16.01 -0.80 -16.08
C ASP A 95 17.49 -0.39 -15.98
N LEU A 96 17.76 0.85 -15.54
CA LEU A 96 19.11 1.42 -15.60
C LEU A 96 19.52 2.16 -14.33
N ILE A 97 18.71 3.11 -13.85
CA ILE A 97 19.16 4.01 -12.77
C ILE A 97 19.34 3.25 -11.47
N LYS A 98 18.41 2.36 -11.12
CA LYS A 98 18.51 1.55 -9.90
C LYS A 98 19.76 0.65 -9.87
N PRO A 99 20.04 -0.20 -10.88
CA PRO A 99 21.24 -1.03 -10.88
C PRO A 99 22.52 -0.19 -10.87
N CYS A 100 22.62 0.86 -11.70
CA CYS A 100 23.81 1.73 -11.70
C CYS A 100 24.06 2.38 -10.35
N MET A 101 23.02 2.91 -9.70
CA MET A 101 23.13 3.54 -8.39
C MET A 101 23.59 2.53 -7.32
N THR A 102 23.06 1.30 -7.34
CA THR A 102 23.48 0.23 -6.43
C THR A 102 24.92 -0.19 -6.66
N GLU A 103 25.35 -0.38 -7.91
CA GLU A 103 26.73 -0.76 -8.26
C GLU A 103 27.75 0.32 -7.85
N ILE A 104 27.48 1.59 -8.17
CA ILE A 104 28.37 2.71 -7.81
C ILE A 104 28.51 2.80 -6.29
N VAL A 105 27.41 2.73 -5.56
CA VAL A 105 27.44 2.80 -4.09
C VAL A 105 28.14 1.58 -3.48
N THR A 106 27.94 0.39 -4.06
CA THR A 106 28.65 -0.82 -3.63
C THR A 106 30.16 -0.66 -3.82
N CYS A 107 30.59 -0.13 -4.97
CA CYS A 107 32.00 0.10 -5.29
C CYS A 107 32.65 1.15 -4.40
N VAL A 108 31.96 2.27 -4.14
CA VAL A 108 32.53 3.43 -3.42
C VAL A 108 32.40 3.33 -1.89
N LEU A 109 31.26 2.82 -1.41
CA LEU A 109 30.86 2.87 0.00
C LEU A 109 30.63 1.49 0.63
N GLY A 110 30.69 0.42 -0.18
CA GLY A 110 30.48 -0.96 0.26
C GLY A 110 29.03 -1.42 0.30
N GLU A 111 28.85 -2.71 0.53
CA GLU A 111 27.54 -3.40 0.45
C GLU A 111 26.51 -2.88 1.45
N GLU A 112 26.92 -2.48 2.66
CA GLU A 112 26.01 -1.99 3.70
C GLU A 112 25.33 -0.67 3.29
N ALA A 113 26.08 0.22 2.61
CA ALA A 113 25.51 1.44 2.04
C ALA A 113 24.60 1.12 0.86
N ALA A 114 24.99 0.16 0.01
CA ALA A 114 24.21 -0.26 -1.15
C ALA A 114 22.86 -0.87 -0.75
N LYS A 115 22.78 -1.62 0.34
CA LYS A 115 21.52 -2.15 0.88
C LYS A 115 20.52 -1.03 1.20
N LYS A 116 20.98 0.08 1.81
CA LYS A 116 20.13 1.24 2.10
C LYS A 116 19.59 1.90 0.83
N VAL A 117 20.41 1.97 -0.21
CA VAL A 117 20.05 2.52 -1.53
C VAL A 117 19.12 1.59 -2.29
N SER A 118 19.27 0.27 -2.16
CA SER A 118 18.38 -0.72 -2.79
C SER A 118 16.95 -0.69 -2.24
N ALA A 119 16.77 -0.15 -1.03
CA ALA A 119 15.46 0.06 -0.40
C ALA A 119 14.67 1.19 -1.08
N VAL A 120 15.31 2.02 -1.91
CA VAL A 120 14.60 3.03 -2.72
C VAL A 120 13.68 2.32 -3.73
N GLN A 121 12.39 2.65 -3.65
CA GLN A 121 11.38 2.09 -4.53
C GLN A 121 11.44 2.77 -5.91
N CYS A 122 12.17 2.15 -6.84
CA CYS A 122 12.30 2.65 -8.21
C CYS A 122 11.55 1.82 -9.25
N SER A 123 10.57 1.00 -8.85
CA SER A 123 9.85 0.17 -9.83
C SER A 123 9.01 1.02 -10.78
N ASN A 124 8.81 0.53 -12.00
CA ASN A 124 8.13 1.26 -13.08
C ASN A 124 6.75 1.78 -12.63
N ASN A 125 5.98 0.94 -11.94
CA ASN A 125 4.68 1.31 -11.40
C ASN A 125 4.77 2.41 -10.33
N VAL A 126 5.77 2.34 -9.44
CA VAL A 126 5.94 3.31 -8.36
C VAL A 126 6.36 4.67 -8.92
N ILE A 127 7.29 4.69 -9.87
CA ILE A 127 7.75 5.94 -10.50
C ILE A 127 6.62 6.57 -11.31
N SER A 128 5.86 5.77 -12.06
CA SER A 128 4.68 6.25 -12.79
C SER A 128 3.65 6.89 -11.84
N ASP A 129 3.26 6.19 -10.78
CA ASP A 129 2.32 6.67 -9.76
C ASP A 129 2.81 7.99 -9.10
N ARG A 130 4.10 8.09 -8.79
CA ARG A 130 4.69 9.31 -8.21
C ARG A 130 4.69 10.47 -9.19
N ILE A 131 4.98 10.23 -10.47
CA ILE A 131 4.88 11.26 -11.51
C ILE A 131 3.45 11.80 -11.61
N HIS A 132 2.45 10.91 -11.59
CA HIS A 132 1.03 11.31 -11.56
C HIS A 132 0.70 12.15 -10.32
N LYS A 133 1.11 11.71 -9.12
CA LYS A 133 0.91 12.45 -7.87
C LYS A 133 1.56 13.83 -7.89
N ILE A 134 2.76 13.96 -8.47
CA ILE A 134 3.43 15.26 -8.63
C ILE A 134 2.60 16.17 -9.55
N SER A 135 2.06 15.65 -10.66
CA SER A 135 1.20 16.40 -11.57
C SER A 135 -0.06 16.90 -10.87
N ASP A 136 -0.74 16.04 -10.13
CA ASP A 136 -1.97 16.37 -9.41
C ASP A 136 -1.77 17.46 -8.35
N HIS A 137 -0.56 17.57 -7.80
CA HIS A 137 -0.21 18.59 -6.81
C HIS A 137 0.17 19.95 -7.42
N ILE A 138 0.52 19.99 -8.70
CA ILE A 138 0.86 21.24 -9.44
C ILE A 138 -0.39 21.84 -10.10
N GLN A 139 -1.42 21.02 -10.36
CA GLN A 139 -2.66 21.46 -11.02
C GLN A 139 -3.71 22.08 -10.07
N ASN A 140 -3.45 22.16 -8.76
CA ASN A 140 -4.26 22.86 -7.77
C ASN A 140 -3.53 24.10 -7.23
#